data_AF-A0A1S9A0K5-F1
#
_entry.id   AF-A0A1S9A0K5-F1
#
_cell.length_a   1.000
_cell.length_b   1.000
_cell.length_c   1.000
_cell.angle_alpha   90.00
_cell.angle_beta   90.00
_cell.angle_gamma   90.00
#
_symmetry.space_group_name_H-M   'P 1'
#
loop_
_entity.id
_entity.type
_entity.pdbx_description
1 polymer ?
#
loop_
_entity_poly.entity_id
_entity_poly.type
_entity_poly.pdbx_seq_one_letter_code
_entity_poly.pdbx_strand_id
1 'polypeptide(L)'
;MFAREINSSEEIVSLNDSQKKILYEFEVLKKNGCKTDQFWLKNKSQFPELDDAVRDKLAVQIFANSQVVYSPPKDSAVQFWMKTQLLTNWMFYLSAFIAICALIALFKKYWGLLIDLLIRGFAPLLRFLFSPVLLTYELFLLGVVCIIYGCLIDEFVLRTVIIHVGLFLLWSQSTALFTKEYWVKKYVFEIENKFWGTNPWETIKTICLPAIIISLALVYVLYKVPVDVFYNYEIVISGIAAFYALPFWRSLEKYLYPVLLPFKNEYRPRSINSLGACTVMAVVITGILILQWNAIFYNIIAALISLLLLSFLILSSKMNYRYSYKNYYYLQFVAVLFLAAVFLYGFRIHLNEIIWFALIATSIFVIIKYMEIISFFSDWKRGKTWAWKLLGLAVLLWILGKGFLYVSALLFSS
;
A
#
# COMPACT_ATOMS: atom_id res chain seq x y z
N MET A 1 -49.46 -38.99 -10.64
CA MET A 1 -49.07 -37.75 -9.93
C MET A 1 -47.74 -37.34 -10.53
N PHE A 2 -47.73 -36.34 -11.42
CA PHE A 2 -46.54 -35.96 -12.17
C PHE A 2 -45.50 -35.37 -11.21
N ALA A 3 -44.34 -36.01 -11.09
CA ALA A 3 -43.14 -35.38 -10.56
C ALA A 3 -42.83 -34.22 -11.51
N ARG A 4 -43.00 -32.98 -11.03
CA ARG A 4 -42.52 -31.79 -11.72
C ARG A 4 -41.01 -31.97 -11.89
N GLU A 5 -40.55 -32.22 -13.11
CA GLU A 5 -39.16 -32.00 -13.44
C GLU A 5 -38.87 -30.52 -13.22
N ILE A 6 -38.09 -30.23 -12.17
CA ILE A 6 -37.69 -28.89 -11.79
C ILE A 6 -36.73 -28.36 -12.87
N ASN A 7 -37.25 -27.56 -13.80
CA ASN A 7 -36.47 -26.78 -14.74
C ASN A 7 -35.83 -25.60 -14.00
N SER A 8 -34.61 -25.83 -13.50
CA SER A 8 -33.87 -24.87 -12.69
C SER A 8 -33.67 -23.48 -13.28
N SER A 9 -33.72 -23.33 -14.61
CA SER A 9 -33.59 -22.04 -15.28
C SER A 9 -34.80 -21.12 -15.05
N GLU A 10 -36.02 -21.67 -15.01
CA GLU A 10 -37.25 -20.90 -14.78
C GLU A 10 -37.36 -20.45 -13.31
N GLU A 11 -36.93 -21.30 -12.38
CA GLU A 11 -36.88 -20.97 -10.95
C GLU A 11 -35.80 -19.93 -10.62
N ILE A 12 -34.69 -19.89 -11.35
CA ILE A 12 -33.68 -18.83 -11.18
C ILE A 12 -34.22 -17.49 -11.70
N VAL A 13 -35.01 -17.48 -12.78
CA VAL A 13 -35.59 -16.24 -13.33
C VAL A 13 -36.68 -15.67 -12.41
N SER A 14 -37.42 -16.52 -11.70
CA SER A 14 -38.48 -16.09 -10.77
C SER A 14 -37.98 -15.50 -9.45
N LEU A 15 -36.71 -15.75 -9.08
CA LEU A 15 -36.09 -15.15 -7.90
C LEU A 15 -35.70 -13.69 -8.14
N ASN A 16 -35.97 -12.84 -7.14
CA ASN A 16 -35.52 -11.44 -7.16
C ASN A 16 -34.01 -11.33 -6.84
N ASP A 17 -33.42 -10.17 -7.09
CA ASP A 17 -31.97 -9.97 -6.93
C ASP A 17 -31.50 -10.13 -5.47
N SER A 18 -32.36 -9.82 -4.49
CA SER A 18 -32.05 -10.01 -3.06
C SER A 18 -31.96 -11.50 -2.70
N GLN A 19 -32.90 -12.30 -3.18
CA GLN A 19 -32.94 -13.75 -2.99
C GLN A 19 -31.75 -14.44 -3.69
N LYS A 20 -31.41 -14.00 -4.90
CA LYS A 20 -30.22 -14.48 -5.62
C LYS A 20 -28.94 -14.19 -4.86
N LYS A 21 -28.81 -12.98 -4.29
CA LYS A 21 -27.66 -12.59 -3.47
C LYS A 21 -27.51 -13.47 -2.23
N ILE A 22 -28.61 -13.78 -1.54
CA ILE A 22 -28.59 -14.63 -0.34
C ILE A 22 -28.22 -16.08 -0.67
N LEU A 23 -28.75 -16.65 -1.75
CA LEU A 23 -28.37 -18.01 -2.18
C LEU A 23 -26.91 -18.09 -2.62
N TYR A 24 -26.41 -17.03 -3.27
CA TYR A 24 -24.99 -16.91 -3.60
C TYR A 24 -24.12 -16.87 -2.33
N GLU A 25 -24.46 -16.00 -1.37
CA GLU A 25 -23.77 -15.89 -0.07
C GLU A 25 -23.78 -17.20 0.71
N PHE A 26 -24.92 -17.91 0.70
CA PHE A 26 -25.06 -19.22 1.32
C PHE A 26 -24.11 -20.27 0.72
N GLU A 27 -24.04 -20.38 -0.62
CA GLU A 27 -23.15 -21.34 -1.28
C GLU A 27 -21.67 -21.00 -1.10
N VAL A 28 -21.33 -19.70 -1.11
CA VAL A 28 -19.99 -19.22 -0.80
C VAL A 28 -19.60 -19.65 0.62
N LEU A 29 -20.45 -19.42 1.63
CA LEU A 29 -20.14 -19.82 3.01
C LEU A 29 -19.99 -21.35 3.14
N LYS A 30 -20.85 -22.12 2.46
CA LYS A 30 -20.83 -23.60 2.48
C LYS A 30 -19.54 -24.17 1.90
N LYS A 31 -19.10 -23.72 0.72
CA LYS A 31 -17.86 -24.20 0.08
C LYS A 31 -16.60 -23.91 0.88
N ASN A 32 -16.65 -22.94 1.79
CA ASN A 32 -15.52 -22.54 2.62
C ASN A 32 -15.55 -23.14 4.03
N GLY A 33 -16.45 -24.11 4.28
CA GLY A 33 -16.51 -24.86 5.52
C GLY A 33 -17.09 -24.08 6.70
N CYS A 34 -17.81 -22.98 6.45
CA CYS A 34 -18.54 -22.23 7.47
C CYS A 34 -19.85 -22.94 7.85
N LYS A 35 -20.32 -22.78 9.09
CA LYS A 35 -21.64 -23.26 9.52
C LYS A 35 -22.73 -22.36 8.92
N THR A 36 -23.50 -22.87 7.96
CA THR A 36 -24.49 -22.08 7.21
C THR A 36 -25.89 -22.10 7.79
N ASP A 37 -26.16 -22.93 8.80
CA ASP A 37 -27.50 -23.12 9.36
C ASP A 37 -28.09 -21.82 9.95
N GLN A 38 -27.27 -21.06 10.68
CA GLN A 38 -27.69 -19.80 11.28
C GLN A 38 -27.92 -18.71 10.23
N PHE A 39 -27.08 -18.67 9.19
CA PHE A 39 -27.22 -17.75 8.07
C PHE A 39 -28.51 -18.02 7.29
N TRP A 40 -28.85 -19.29 7.07
CA TRP A 40 -30.09 -19.68 6.42
C TRP A 40 -31.31 -19.33 7.26
N LEU A 41 -31.31 -19.67 8.55
CA LEU A 41 -32.41 -19.35 9.46
C LEU A 41 -32.73 -17.85 9.53
N LYS A 42 -31.71 -16.99 9.50
CA LYS A 42 -31.84 -15.53 9.50
C LYS A 42 -32.51 -14.98 8.23
N ASN A 43 -32.33 -15.64 7.09
CA ASN A 43 -32.79 -15.16 5.79
C ASN A 43 -33.97 -15.97 5.21
N LYS A 44 -34.39 -17.06 5.87
CA LYS A 44 -35.45 -17.97 5.41
C LYS A 44 -36.78 -17.26 5.13
N SER A 45 -37.11 -16.21 5.90
CA SER A 45 -38.35 -15.44 5.72
C SER A 45 -38.44 -14.66 4.40
N GLN A 46 -37.32 -14.53 3.68
CA GLN A 46 -37.27 -13.83 2.39
C GLN A 46 -37.53 -14.75 1.20
N PHE A 47 -37.70 -16.06 1.44
CA PHE A 47 -37.97 -17.06 0.40
C PHE A 47 -39.37 -17.65 0.59
N PRO A 48 -40.02 -18.08 -0.51
CA PRO A 48 -41.15 -19.02 -0.40
C PRO A 48 -40.67 -20.32 0.28
N GLU A 49 -41.59 -21.17 0.73
CA GLU A 49 -41.23 -22.48 1.31
C GLU A 49 -40.39 -23.29 0.31
N LEU A 50 -39.08 -23.27 0.50
CA LEU A 50 -38.09 -24.02 -0.28
C LEU A 50 -37.66 -25.23 0.53
N ASP A 51 -37.65 -26.38 -0.13
CA ASP A 51 -37.01 -27.59 0.40
C ASP A 51 -35.48 -27.42 0.41
N ASP A 52 -34.81 -28.03 1.39
CA ASP A 52 -33.36 -27.90 1.59
C ASP A 52 -32.56 -28.40 0.38
N ALA A 53 -33.06 -29.44 -0.30
CA ALA A 53 -32.47 -29.97 -1.52
C ALA A 53 -32.60 -29.00 -2.71
N VAL A 54 -33.73 -28.28 -2.80
CA VAL A 54 -33.98 -27.29 -3.85
C VAL A 54 -33.16 -26.03 -3.60
N ARG A 55 -33.07 -25.56 -2.35
CA ARG A 55 -32.17 -24.47 -1.93
C ARG A 55 -30.74 -24.75 -2.36
N ASP A 56 -30.19 -25.91 -2.00
CA ASP A 56 -28.80 -26.26 -2.29
C ASP A 56 -28.52 -26.33 -3.79
N LYS A 57 -29.46 -26.87 -4.57
CA LYS A 57 -29.35 -26.93 -6.04
C LYS A 57 -29.36 -25.53 -6.66
N LEU A 58 -30.28 -24.66 -6.22
CA LEU A 58 -30.38 -23.26 -6.68
C LEU A 58 -29.13 -22.46 -6.28
N ALA A 59 -28.62 -22.65 -5.07
CA ALA A 59 -27.42 -21.97 -4.56
C ALA A 59 -26.17 -22.33 -5.38
N VAL A 60 -25.98 -23.62 -5.71
CA VAL A 60 -24.90 -24.10 -6.58
C VAL A 60 -24.99 -23.51 -7.99
N GLN A 61 -26.19 -23.44 -8.56
CA GLN A 61 -26.39 -22.92 -9.92
C GLN A 61 -26.27 -21.39 -10.01
N ILE A 62 -26.76 -20.66 -9.01
CA ILE A 62 -26.55 -19.22 -8.90
C ILE A 62 -25.05 -18.93 -8.72
N PHE A 63 -24.34 -19.72 -7.90
CA PHE A 63 -22.89 -19.62 -7.78
C PHE A 63 -22.18 -19.89 -9.13
N ALA A 64 -22.56 -20.92 -9.88
CA ALA A 64 -21.98 -21.20 -11.19
C ALA A 64 -22.26 -20.08 -12.22
N ASN A 65 -23.50 -19.59 -12.28
CA ASN A 65 -23.92 -18.53 -13.20
C ASN A 65 -23.37 -17.15 -12.80
N SER A 66 -23.12 -16.92 -11.51
CA SER A 66 -22.52 -15.68 -11.01
C SER A 66 -21.10 -15.47 -11.53
N GLN A 67 -20.36 -16.55 -11.81
CA GLN A 67 -19.03 -16.45 -12.42
C GLN A 67 -19.08 -15.97 -13.89
N VAL A 68 -20.25 -16.04 -14.54
CA VAL A 68 -20.45 -15.64 -15.94
C VAL A 68 -21.13 -14.26 -16.07
N VAL A 69 -21.99 -13.87 -15.11
CA VAL A 69 -22.84 -12.67 -15.24
C VAL A 69 -22.74 -11.71 -14.04
N TYR A 70 -22.24 -12.13 -12.89
CA TYR A 70 -22.31 -11.34 -11.66
C TYR A 70 -20.92 -10.88 -11.19
N SER A 71 -20.61 -9.62 -11.47
CA SER A 71 -19.56 -8.90 -10.75
C SER A 71 -20.07 -8.63 -9.33
N PRO A 72 -19.43 -9.17 -8.26
CA PRO A 72 -19.88 -8.89 -6.90
C PRO A 72 -19.89 -7.38 -6.66
N PRO A 73 -20.97 -6.83 -6.05
CA PRO A 73 -21.11 -5.40 -5.89
C PRO A 73 -19.93 -4.85 -5.11
N LYS A 74 -19.40 -3.71 -5.61
CA LYS A 74 -18.30 -2.99 -4.97
C LYS A 74 -18.70 -2.72 -3.51
N ASP A 75 -17.83 -3.10 -2.58
CA ASP A 75 -18.01 -2.92 -1.14
C ASP A 75 -19.00 -3.86 -0.45
N SER A 76 -19.34 -4.98 -1.09
CA SER A 76 -20.07 -6.07 -0.43
C SER A 76 -19.20 -6.92 0.50
N ALA A 77 -19.83 -7.47 1.55
CA ALA A 77 -19.22 -8.40 2.49
C ALA A 77 -18.55 -9.60 1.79
N VAL A 78 -19.17 -10.13 0.73
CA VAL A 78 -18.61 -11.23 -0.07
C VAL A 78 -17.35 -10.81 -0.82
N GLN A 79 -17.35 -9.62 -1.42
CA GLN A 79 -16.16 -9.11 -2.10
C GLN A 79 -15.01 -8.89 -1.10
N PHE A 80 -15.32 -8.38 0.09
CA PHE A 80 -14.33 -8.22 1.16
C PHE A 80 -13.77 -9.56 1.63
N TRP A 81 -14.63 -10.56 1.83
CA TRP A 81 -14.25 -11.90 2.23
C TRP A 81 -13.40 -12.62 1.16
N MET A 82 -13.81 -12.57 -0.12
CA MET A 82 -13.04 -13.09 -1.25
C MET A 82 -11.65 -12.43 -1.35
N LYS A 83 -11.58 -11.11 -1.19
CA LYS A 83 -10.30 -10.40 -1.14
C LYS A 83 -9.46 -10.81 0.08
N THR A 84 -10.08 -11.05 1.24
CA THR A 84 -9.42 -11.54 2.48
C THR A 84 -8.74 -12.90 2.27
N GLN A 85 -9.43 -13.81 1.58
CA GLN A 85 -8.86 -15.09 1.20
C GLN A 85 -7.72 -14.93 0.17
N LEU A 86 -7.87 -14.03 -0.81
CA LEU A 86 -6.83 -13.70 -1.76
C LEU A 86 -5.56 -13.17 -1.07
N LEU A 87 -5.68 -12.23 -0.12
CA LEU A 87 -4.54 -11.74 0.67
C LEU A 87 -3.88 -12.86 1.45
N THR A 88 -4.68 -13.72 2.09
CA THR A 88 -4.14 -14.84 2.86
C THR A 88 -3.33 -15.78 1.95
N ASN A 89 -3.83 -16.03 0.74
CA ASN A 89 -3.09 -16.79 -0.28
C ASN A 89 -1.81 -16.05 -0.73
N TRP A 90 -1.86 -14.73 -0.94
CA TRP A 90 -0.67 -13.92 -1.22
C TRP A 90 0.35 -13.94 -0.09
N MET A 91 -0.09 -13.94 1.17
CA MET A 91 0.79 -14.09 2.33
C MET A 91 1.44 -15.47 2.35
N PHE A 92 0.72 -16.53 2.00
CA PHE A 92 1.29 -17.88 1.86
C PHE A 92 2.28 -17.96 0.70
N TYR A 93 1.97 -17.36 -0.46
CA TYR A 93 2.88 -17.29 -1.60
C TYR A 93 4.12 -16.44 -1.29
N LEU A 94 3.96 -15.31 -0.61
CA LEU A 94 5.07 -14.47 -0.17
C LEU A 94 5.94 -15.22 0.85
N SER A 95 5.34 -15.95 1.77
CA SER A 95 6.06 -16.82 2.72
C SER A 95 6.87 -17.90 1.98
N ALA A 96 6.25 -18.59 1.02
CA ALA A 96 6.94 -19.59 0.19
C ALA A 96 8.06 -18.96 -0.65
N PHE A 97 7.83 -17.78 -1.21
CA PHE A 97 8.82 -17.03 -1.98
C PHE A 97 9.99 -16.58 -1.10
N ILE A 98 9.74 -16.07 0.11
CA ILE A 98 10.78 -15.71 1.08
C ILE A 98 11.60 -16.95 1.46
N ALA A 99 10.97 -18.12 1.62
CA ALA A 99 11.68 -19.37 1.88
C ALA A 99 12.58 -19.78 0.70
N ILE A 100 12.12 -19.61 -0.54
CA ILE A 100 12.92 -19.84 -1.76
C ILE A 100 14.06 -18.81 -1.86
N CYS A 101 13.79 -17.53 -1.63
CA CYS A 101 14.80 -16.47 -1.62
C CYS A 101 15.85 -16.65 -0.52
N ALA A 102 15.48 -17.19 0.64
CA ALA A 102 16.41 -17.59 1.69
C ALA A 102 17.39 -18.66 1.18
N LEU A 103 16.87 -19.63 0.42
CA LEU A 103 17.60 -20.71 -0.23
C LEU A 103 18.52 -20.18 -1.34
N ILE A 104 18.07 -19.19 -2.12
CA ILE A 104 18.87 -18.53 -3.17
C ILE A 104 19.93 -17.60 -2.56
N ALA A 105 19.64 -16.92 -1.44
CA ALA A 105 20.59 -16.07 -0.73
C ALA A 105 21.76 -16.87 -0.10
N LEU A 106 21.58 -18.17 0.12
CA LEU A 106 22.66 -19.10 0.44
C LEU A 106 23.69 -19.26 -0.71
N PHE A 107 23.31 -18.91 -1.95
CA PHE A 107 24.16 -18.94 -3.14
C PHE A 107 24.78 -17.58 -3.52
N LYS A 108 24.69 -16.56 -2.65
CA LYS A 108 25.12 -15.17 -2.88
C LYS A 108 26.63 -14.97 -3.13
N LYS A 109 27.43 -16.02 -3.16
CA LYS A 109 28.89 -15.97 -3.35
C LYS A 109 29.33 -15.62 -4.78
N TYR A 110 28.43 -15.63 -5.77
CA TYR A 110 28.81 -15.50 -7.19
C TYR A 110 28.30 -14.25 -7.93
N TRP A 111 27.52 -13.39 -7.28
CA TRP A 111 26.87 -12.23 -7.93
C TRP A 111 27.77 -11.00 -8.11
N GLY A 112 28.80 -10.82 -7.27
CA GLY A 112 29.66 -9.63 -7.32
C GLY A 112 30.50 -9.54 -8.60
N LEU A 113 30.94 -10.68 -9.14
CA LEU A 113 31.79 -10.74 -10.33
C LEU A 113 31.03 -10.40 -11.62
N LEU A 114 29.73 -10.71 -11.68
CA LEU A 114 28.90 -10.51 -12.87
C LEU A 114 28.52 -9.02 -13.05
N ILE A 115 28.30 -8.32 -11.94
CA ILE A 115 28.03 -6.87 -11.91
C ILE A 115 29.29 -6.07 -12.28
N ASP A 116 30.46 -6.45 -11.75
CA ASP A 116 31.73 -5.80 -12.09
C ASP A 116 32.13 -6.01 -13.56
N LEU A 117 31.82 -7.17 -14.14
CA LEU A 117 32.07 -7.47 -15.56
C LEU A 117 31.19 -6.62 -16.48
N LEU A 118 29.90 -6.47 -16.14
CA LEU A 118 28.94 -5.62 -16.86
C LEU A 118 29.35 -4.14 -16.82
N ILE A 119 29.74 -3.65 -15.64
CA ILE A 119 30.13 -2.24 -15.47
C ILE A 119 31.41 -1.93 -16.26
N ARG A 120 32.41 -2.82 -16.25
CA ARG A 120 33.65 -2.64 -17.01
C ARG A 120 33.45 -2.68 -18.52
N GLY A 121 32.54 -3.52 -19.02
CA GLY A 121 32.25 -3.65 -20.45
C GLY A 121 31.51 -2.44 -21.03
N PHE A 122 30.57 -1.85 -20.29
CA PHE A 122 29.75 -0.74 -20.78
C PHE A 122 30.28 0.66 -20.40
N ALA A 123 31.20 0.78 -19.43
CA ALA A 123 31.79 2.04 -19.01
C ALA A 123 32.41 2.92 -20.14
N PRO A 124 33.15 2.38 -21.12
CA PRO A 124 33.71 3.21 -22.19
C PRO A 124 32.63 3.69 -23.18
N LEU A 125 31.59 2.87 -23.41
CA LEU A 125 30.47 3.19 -24.31
C LEU A 125 29.54 4.27 -23.70
N LEU A 126 29.31 4.20 -22.38
CA LEU A 126 28.55 5.17 -21.60
C LEU A 126 29.26 6.53 -21.45
N ARG A 127 30.59 6.56 -21.44
CA ARG A 127 31.39 7.79 -21.36
C ARG A 127 31.40 8.60 -22.66
N PHE A 128 31.17 7.94 -23.79
CA PHE A 128 31.22 8.57 -25.12
C PHE A 128 29.84 9.00 -25.62
N LEU A 129 28.77 8.24 -25.30
CA LEU A 129 27.41 8.55 -25.77
C LEU A 129 26.71 9.70 -25.01
N PHE A 130 27.20 10.10 -23.83
CA PHE A 130 26.43 10.95 -22.93
C PHE A 130 27.26 12.10 -22.33
N SER A 131 27.12 13.29 -22.93
CA SER A 131 27.39 14.54 -22.21
C SER A 131 26.38 14.65 -21.07
N PRO A 132 26.80 14.73 -19.79
CA PRO A 132 25.88 14.73 -18.65
C PRO A 132 24.84 15.86 -18.70
N VAL A 133 25.23 16.99 -19.27
CA VAL A 133 24.38 18.17 -19.40
C VAL A 133 23.37 17.98 -20.53
N LEU A 134 23.82 17.57 -21.73
CA LEU A 134 22.93 17.37 -22.89
C LEU A 134 21.92 16.25 -22.64
N LEU A 135 22.39 15.14 -22.07
CA LEU A 135 21.54 14.00 -21.72
C LEU A 135 20.44 14.39 -20.72
N THR A 136 20.74 15.26 -19.76
CA THR A 136 19.75 15.70 -18.78
C THR A 136 18.59 16.45 -19.44
N TYR A 137 18.89 17.31 -20.42
CA TYR A 137 17.87 18.03 -21.18
C TYR A 137 17.09 17.09 -22.13
N GLU A 138 17.77 16.18 -22.80
CA GLU A 138 17.14 15.18 -23.68
C GLU A 138 16.18 14.26 -22.92
N LEU A 139 16.60 13.77 -21.75
CA LEU A 139 15.76 12.93 -20.88
C LEU A 139 14.63 13.72 -20.24
N PHE A 140 14.83 15.00 -19.93
CA PHE A 140 13.76 15.87 -19.44
C PHE A 140 12.68 16.06 -20.51
N LEU A 141 13.09 16.34 -21.75
CA LEU A 141 12.18 16.50 -22.89
C LEU A 141 11.49 15.18 -23.25
N LEU A 142 12.22 14.06 -23.19
CA LEU A 142 11.64 12.72 -23.33
C LEU A 142 10.58 12.46 -22.25
N GLY A 143 10.82 12.90 -21.01
CA GLY A 143 9.84 12.83 -19.92
C GLY A 143 8.53 13.57 -20.24
N VAL A 144 8.63 14.79 -20.77
CA VAL A 144 7.48 15.58 -21.24
C VAL A 144 6.74 14.84 -22.37
N VAL A 145 7.47 14.35 -23.36
CA VAL A 145 6.92 13.60 -24.51
C VAL A 145 6.19 12.34 -24.03
N CYS A 146 6.77 11.57 -23.11
CA CYS A 146 6.13 10.39 -22.53
C CYS A 146 4.79 10.73 -21.85
N ILE A 147 4.68 11.86 -21.16
CA ILE A 147 3.42 12.25 -20.51
C ILE A 147 2.37 12.67 -21.54
N ILE A 148 2.75 13.47 -22.54
CA ILE A 148 1.82 13.94 -23.58
C ILE A 148 1.33 12.78 -24.45
N TYR A 149 2.25 11.96 -24.98
CA TYR A 149 1.89 10.81 -25.83
C TYR A 149 1.30 9.65 -25.03
N GLY A 150 1.69 9.47 -23.77
CA GLY A 150 1.08 8.48 -22.89
C GLY A 150 -0.43 8.68 -22.76
N CYS A 151 -0.90 9.94 -22.73
CA CYS A 151 -2.32 10.28 -22.70
C CYS A 151 -3.10 9.88 -23.97
N LEU A 152 -2.42 9.58 -25.08
CA LEU A 152 -3.04 9.16 -26.34
C LEU A 152 -3.17 7.63 -26.48
N ILE A 153 -2.63 6.87 -25.53
CA ILE A 153 -2.66 5.41 -25.57
C ILE A 153 -3.94 4.93 -24.92
N ASP A 154 -4.73 4.12 -25.64
CA ASP A 154 -6.01 3.61 -25.13
C ASP A 154 -5.85 2.52 -24.06
N GLU A 155 -4.79 1.69 -24.18
CA GLU A 155 -4.52 0.59 -23.27
C GLU A 155 -3.99 1.10 -21.91
N PHE A 156 -4.69 0.78 -20.83
CA PHE A 156 -4.46 1.34 -19.49
C PHE A 156 -3.08 1.00 -18.93
N VAL A 157 -2.60 -0.24 -19.06
CA VAL A 157 -1.33 -0.69 -18.46
C VAL A 157 -0.15 0.01 -19.13
N LEU A 158 -0.11 0.02 -20.45
CA LEU A 158 0.92 0.65 -21.27
C LEU A 158 0.92 2.17 -21.09
N ARG A 159 -0.27 2.79 -21.08
CA ARG A 159 -0.44 4.21 -20.74
C ARG A 159 0.18 4.53 -19.38
N THR A 160 -0.15 3.73 -18.36
CA THR A 160 0.34 3.91 -17.00
C THR A 160 1.86 3.79 -16.92
N VAL A 161 2.44 2.75 -17.53
CA VAL A 161 3.91 2.56 -17.57
C VAL A 161 4.60 3.74 -18.22
N ILE A 162 4.11 4.20 -19.38
CA ILE A 162 4.73 5.29 -20.13
C ILE A 162 4.62 6.62 -19.37
N ILE A 163 3.47 6.91 -18.77
CA ILE A 163 3.29 8.12 -17.95
C ILE A 163 4.21 8.06 -16.72
N HIS A 164 4.31 6.93 -16.02
CA HIS A 164 5.18 6.78 -14.86
C HIS A 164 6.67 6.91 -15.20
N VAL A 165 7.09 6.36 -16.34
CA VAL A 165 8.45 6.59 -16.87
C VAL A 165 8.67 8.08 -17.13
N GLY A 166 7.69 8.75 -17.74
CA GLY A 166 7.74 10.20 -17.97
C GLY A 166 7.84 11.02 -16.68
N LEU A 167 7.04 10.70 -15.67
CA LEU A 167 7.07 11.33 -14.35
C LEU A 167 8.42 11.11 -13.67
N PHE A 168 8.96 9.89 -13.69
CA PHE A 168 10.29 9.61 -13.14
C PHE A 168 11.39 10.42 -13.83
N LEU A 169 11.35 10.53 -15.16
CA LEU A 169 12.28 11.35 -15.92
C LEU A 169 12.13 12.84 -15.56
N LEU A 170 10.90 13.37 -15.48
CA LEU A 170 10.68 14.75 -15.05
C LEU A 170 11.23 15.01 -13.65
N TRP A 171 10.96 14.15 -12.67
CA TRP A 171 11.49 14.32 -11.31
C TRP A 171 13.02 14.30 -11.29
N SER A 172 13.61 13.24 -11.85
CA SER A 172 15.07 13.04 -11.80
C SER A 172 15.82 14.15 -12.53
N GLN A 173 15.37 14.52 -13.74
CA GLN A 173 16.06 15.51 -14.55
C GLN A 173 15.80 16.95 -14.10
N SER A 174 14.57 17.30 -13.68
CA SER A 174 14.31 18.65 -13.12
C SER A 174 15.21 18.91 -11.92
N THR A 175 15.38 17.91 -11.07
CA THR A 175 16.22 18.07 -9.90
C THR A 175 17.69 18.16 -10.25
N ALA A 176 18.19 17.37 -11.20
CA ALA A 176 19.56 17.50 -11.72
C ALA A 176 19.83 18.89 -12.32
N LEU A 177 18.85 19.48 -13.01
CA LEU A 177 18.94 20.85 -13.54
C LEU A 177 19.00 21.90 -12.42
N PHE A 178 18.20 21.74 -11.37
CA PHE A 178 18.17 22.71 -10.27
C PHE A 178 19.36 22.61 -9.31
N THR A 179 19.93 21.41 -9.14
CA THR A 179 21.12 21.20 -8.30
C THR A 179 22.43 21.38 -9.06
N LYS A 180 22.40 21.33 -10.41
CA LYS A 180 23.57 21.24 -11.30
C LYS A 180 24.45 20.01 -11.03
N GLU A 181 23.89 18.98 -10.41
CA GLU A 181 24.56 17.71 -10.08
C GLU A 181 23.97 16.59 -10.95
N TYR A 182 24.72 16.22 -12.00
CA TYR A 182 24.24 15.34 -13.08
C TYR A 182 24.51 13.85 -12.85
N TRP A 183 25.07 13.47 -11.69
CA TRP A 183 25.43 12.09 -11.36
C TRP A 183 24.43 11.46 -10.37
N VAL A 184 23.66 10.47 -10.83
CA VAL A 184 22.57 9.80 -10.07
C VAL A 184 23.00 9.27 -8.69
N LYS A 185 24.23 8.75 -8.56
CA LYS A 185 24.73 8.19 -7.29
C LYS A 185 25.05 9.28 -6.25
N LYS A 186 25.46 10.47 -6.68
CA LYS A 186 25.63 11.64 -5.80
C LYS A 186 24.30 12.28 -5.48
N TYR A 187 23.39 12.32 -6.45
CA TYR A 187 22.06 12.88 -6.36
C TYR A 187 21.22 12.32 -5.20
N VAL A 188 21.09 10.99 -5.07
CA VAL A 188 20.28 10.38 -3.99
C VAL A 188 20.83 10.72 -2.59
N PHE A 189 22.16 10.67 -2.43
CA PHE A 189 22.82 10.99 -1.17
C PHE A 189 22.76 12.49 -0.86
N GLU A 190 22.84 13.35 -1.87
CA GLU A 190 22.66 14.79 -1.73
C GLU A 190 21.22 15.18 -1.43
N ILE A 191 20.22 14.55 -2.05
CA ILE A 191 18.81 14.80 -1.72
C ILE A 191 18.54 14.44 -0.27
N GLU A 192 18.99 13.27 0.20
CA GLU A 192 18.78 12.87 1.60
C GLU A 192 19.42 13.89 2.56
N ASN A 193 20.66 14.30 2.28
CA ASN A 193 21.36 15.28 3.12
C ASN A 193 20.78 16.70 3.01
N LYS A 194 20.32 17.13 1.84
CA LYS A 194 19.77 18.48 1.60
C LYS A 194 18.30 18.61 1.99
N PHE A 195 17.52 17.53 1.90
CA PHE A 195 16.12 17.51 2.34
C PHE A 195 15.99 17.64 3.85
N TRP A 196 16.92 17.05 4.60
CA TRP A 196 16.99 17.19 6.06
C TRP A 196 18.05 18.21 6.52
N GLY A 197 18.73 18.84 5.57
CA GLY A 197 19.77 19.84 5.79
C GLY A 197 19.24 21.17 6.31
N THR A 198 20.12 22.00 6.86
CA THR A 198 19.77 23.27 7.51
C THR A 198 19.32 24.35 6.52
N ASN A 199 19.75 24.28 5.26
CA ASN A 199 19.47 25.31 4.26
C ASN A 199 18.07 25.12 3.62
N PRO A 200 17.09 26.02 3.84
CA PRO A 200 15.75 25.95 3.24
C PRO A 200 15.75 26.15 1.72
N TRP A 201 16.68 26.93 1.19
CA TRP A 201 16.72 27.25 -0.24
C TRP A 201 17.18 26.10 -1.12
N GLU A 202 18.07 25.26 -0.61
CA GLU A 202 18.50 24.05 -1.31
C GLU A 202 17.36 23.05 -1.43
N THR A 203 16.51 22.96 -0.40
CA THR A 203 15.36 22.05 -0.40
C THR A 203 14.24 22.47 -1.33
N ILE A 204 14.05 23.78 -1.51
CA ILE A 204 13.14 24.30 -2.53
C ILE A 204 13.58 23.83 -3.92
N LYS A 205 14.88 23.95 -4.21
CA LYS A 205 15.46 23.57 -5.50
C LYS A 205 15.45 22.05 -5.72
N THR A 206 15.75 21.28 -4.68
CA THR A 206 15.91 19.83 -4.81
C THR A 206 14.59 19.05 -4.77
N ILE A 207 13.54 19.59 -4.14
CA ILE A 207 12.32 18.81 -3.88
C ILE A 207 11.05 19.59 -4.20
N CYS A 208 10.94 20.84 -3.74
CA CYS A 208 9.70 21.60 -3.94
C CYS A 208 9.41 21.84 -5.42
N LEU A 209 10.39 22.34 -6.18
CA LEU A 209 10.21 22.61 -7.61
C LEU A 209 9.95 21.35 -8.45
N PRO A 210 10.73 20.25 -8.32
CA PRO A 210 10.41 18.97 -8.96
C PRO A 210 9.01 18.44 -8.61
N ALA A 211 8.61 18.53 -7.34
CA ALA A 211 7.30 18.08 -6.89
C ALA A 211 6.15 18.90 -7.46
N ILE A 212 6.33 20.22 -7.61
CA ILE A 212 5.37 21.10 -8.30
C ILE A 212 5.24 20.72 -9.77
N ILE A 213 6.37 20.48 -10.46
CA ILE A 213 6.37 20.06 -11.88
C ILE A 213 5.59 18.76 -12.06
N ILE A 214 5.81 17.79 -11.18
CA ILE A 214 5.08 16.51 -11.19
C ILE A 214 3.60 16.70 -10.88
N SER A 215 3.27 17.52 -9.89
CA SER A 215 1.88 17.81 -9.54
C SER A 215 1.13 18.40 -10.75
N LEU A 216 1.75 19.35 -11.46
CA LEU A 216 1.19 19.94 -12.69
C LEU A 216 1.07 18.92 -13.82
N ALA A 217 2.06 18.06 -14.02
CA ALA A 217 2.02 17.00 -15.02
C ALA A 217 0.88 16.00 -14.76
N LEU A 218 0.68 15.62 -13.50
CA LEU A 218 -0.41 14.72 -13.09
C LEU A 218 -1.79 15.38 -13.24
N VAL A 219 -1.92 16.68 -12.91
CA VAL A 219 -3.15 17.45 -13.19
C VAL A 219 -3.45 17.47 -14.68
N TYR A 220 -2.42 17.64 -15.53
CA TYR A 220 -2.59 17.56 -16.99
C TYR A 220 -3.06 16.18 -17.46
N VAL A 221 -2.50 15.09 -16.90
CA VAL A 221 -2.93 13.72 -17.20
C VAL A 221 -4.40 13.53 -16.83
N LEU A 222 -4.83 13.96 -15.63
CA LEU A 222 -6.24 13.86 -15.21
C LEU A 222 -7.18 14.70 -16.08
N TYR A 223 -6.73 15.86 -16.55
CA TYR A 223 -7.50 16.70 -17.47
C TYR A 223 -7.71 15.99 -18.82
N LYS A 224 -6.70 15.26 -19.32
CA LYS A 224 -6.78 14.53 -20.60
C LYS A 224 -7.45 13.16 -20.50
N VAL A 225 -7.25 12.47 -19.39
CA VAL A 225 -7.78 11.12 -19.14
C VAL A 225 -8.48 11.10 -17.77
N PRO A 226 -9.69 11.67 -17.65
CA PRO A 226 -10.40 11.78 -16.38
C PRO A 226 -10.87 10.43 -15.82
N VAL A 227 -10.87 9.39 -16.64
CA VAL A 227 -11.26 8.02 -16.27
C VAL A 227 -10.21 7.38 -15.34
N ASP A 228 -8.95 7.82 -15.41
CA ASP A 228 -7.86 7.25 -14.63
C ASP A 228 -7.77 7.89 -13.22
N VAL A 229 -8.74 7.56 -12.37
CA VAL A 229 -8.89 8.11 -11.00
C VAL A 229 -7.67 7.84 -10.10
N PHE A 230 -6.80 6.89 -10.47
CA PHE A 230 -5.58 6.53 -9.75
C PHE A 230 -4.59 7.70 -9.60
N TYR A 231 -4.48 8.57 -10.60
CA TYR A 231 -3.54 9.71 -10.54
C TYR A 231 -3.90 10.74 -9.46
N ASN A 232 -5.13 10.72 -8.93
CA ASN A 232 -5.50 11.54 -7.77
C ASN A 232 -4.63 11.22 -6.54
N TYR A 233 -4.26 9.94 -6.34
CA TYR A 233 -3.39 9.54 -5.23
C TYR A 233 -1.99 10.14 -5.36
N GLU A 234 -1.45 10.17 -6.58
CA GLU A 234 -0.09 10.65 -6.85
C GLU A 234 0.03 12.18 -6.74
N ILE A 235 -1.03 12.91 -7.10
CA ILE A 235 -1.09 14.38 -6.92
C ILE A 235 -1.03 14.73 -5.44
N VAL A 236 -1.74 13.99 -4.59
CA VAL A 236 -1.72 14.21 -3.14
C VAL A 236 -0.31 14.01 -2.60
N ILE A 237 0.37 12.94 -3.01
CA ILE A 237 1.75 12.64 -2.54
C ILE A 237 2.73 13.73 -2.98
N SER A 238 2.71 14.11 -4.25
CA SER A 238 3.59 15.16 -4.79
C SER A 238 3.29 16.55 -4.21
N GLY A 239 2.02 16.90 -4.06
CA GLY A 239 1.59 18.15 -3.42
C GLY A 239 2.01 18.27 -1.96
N ILE A 240 1.88 17.19 -1.18
CA ILE A 240 2.34 17.15 0.22
C ILE A 240 3.85 17.30 0.30
N ALA A 241 4.60 16.64 -0.60
CA ALA A 241 6.05 16.78 -0.65
C ALA A 241 6.49 18.22 -0.95
N ALA A 242 5.83 18.89 -1.90
CA ALA A 242 6.07 20.30 -2.20
C ALA A 242 5.75 21.19 -0.98
N PHE A 243 4.61 20.94 -0.33
CA PHE A 243 4.19 21.69 0.84
C PHE A 243 5.18 21.56 2.00
N TYR A 244 5.56 20.34 2.39
CA TYR A 244 6.51 20.11 3.50
C TYR A 244 7.93 20.64 3.20
N ALA A 245 8.29 20.82 1.94
CA ALA A 245 9.57 21.41 1.55
C ALA A 245 9.64 22.94 1.74
N LEU A 246 8.52 23.63 2.01
CA LEU A 246 8.52 25.09 2.17
C LEU A 246 9.20 25.54 3.49
N PRO A 247 9.85 26.73 3.50
CA PRO A 247 10.60 27.22 4.67
C PRO A 247 9.74 27.44 5.92
N PHE A 248 8.48 27.85 5.73
CA PHE A 248 7.53 28.07 6.82
C PHE A 248 7.32 26.81 7.67
N TRP A 249 7.14 25.65 7.01
CA TRP A 249 6.90 24.38 7.70
C TRP A 249 8.11 23.89 8.50
N ARG A 250 9.32 24.20 8.03
CA ARG A 250 10.56 23.91 8.76
C ARG A 250 10.65 24.66 10.10
N SER A 251 10.07 25.85 10.18
CA SER A 251 10.01 26.61 11.44
C SER A 251 9.01 26.00 12.43
N LEU A 252 7.94 25.38 11.93
CA LEU A 252 6.92 24.72 12.75
C LEU A 252 7.34 23.34 13.25
N GLU A 253 8.30 22.68 12.58
CA GLU A 253 8.81 21.35 12.94
C GLU A 253 9.12 21.22 14.43
N LYS A 254 9.82 22.21 15.01
CA LYS A 254 10.24 22.22 16.43
C LYS A 254 9.09 22.13 17.43
N TYR A 255 7.89 22.54 17.04
CA TYR A 255 6.70 22.52 17.89
C TYR A 255 5.85 21.26 17.65
N LEU A 256 5.98 20.63 16.47
CA LEU A 256 5.14 19.52 16.04
C LEU A 256 5.72 18.16 16.40
N TYR A 257 7.01 17.92 16.16
CA TYR A 257 7.62 16.61 16.41
C TYR A 257 7.53 16.13 17.88
N PRO A 258 7.53 17.01 18.92
CA PRO A 258 7.43 16.57 20.32
C PRO A 258 6.13 15.83 20.64
N VAL A 259 5.07 15.99 19.85
CA VAL A 259 3.79 15.26 20.04
C VAL A 259 3.99 13.75 19.89
N LEU A 260 4.75 13.33 18.88
CA LEU A 260 5.10 11.91 18.66
C LEU A 260 6.36 11.49 19.42
N LEU A 261 7.23 12.44 19.76
CA LEU A 261 8.54 12.18 20.34
C LEU A 261 8.80 13.08 21.57
N PRO A 262 8.07 12.87 22.67
CA PRO A 262 8.04 13.81 23.80
C PRO A 262 9.33 13.85 24.61
N PHE A 263 10.12 12.77 24.61
CA PHE A 263 11.36 12.73 25.37
C PHE A 263 12.52 13.26 24.52
N LYS A 264 13.17 14.33 25.00
CA LYS A 264 14.35 14.91 24.32
C LYS A 264 15.46 13.87 24.15
N ASN A 265 16.08 13.89 22.98
CA ASN A 265 17.24 13.06 22.67
C ASN A 265 18.15 13.85 21.72
N GLU A 266 19.37 14.16 22.16
CA GLU A 266 20.35 14.96 21.39
C GLU A 266 20.98 14.19 20.23
N TYR A 267 20.99 12.86 20.30
CA TYR A 267 21.62 11.99 19.30
C TYR A 267 20.68 11.56 18.18
N ARG A 268 19.43 12.05 18.14
CA ARG A 268 18.47 11.65 17.11
C ARG A 268 18.72 12.43 15.83
N PRO A 269 18.80 11.75 14.66
CA PRO A 269 18.92 12.44 13.39
C PRO A 269 17.70 13.34 13.13
N ARG A 270 17.96 14.53 12.58
CA ARG A 270 16.91 15.52 12.28
C ARG A 270 15.83 14.98 11.35
N SER A 271 16.19 14.09 10.43
CA SER A 271 15.24 13.43 9.50
C SER A 271 14.07 12.76 10.23
N ILE A 272 14.32 12.17 11.40
CA ILE A 272 13.27 11.52 12.20
C ILE A 272 12.39 12.53 12.92
N ASN A 273 12.95 13.65 13.39
CA ASN A 273 12.16 14.73 13.96
C ASN A 273 11.25 15.35 12.90
N SER A 274 11.79 15.58 11.71
CA SER A 274 11.07 16.21 10.62
C SER A 274 10.00 15.28 10.03
N LEU A 275 10.28 13.98 9.90
CA LEU A 275 9.27 12.95 9.60
C LEU A 275 8.18 12.90 10.68
N GLY A 276 8.56 12.99 11.96
CA GLY A 276 7.61 13.07 13.08
C GLY A 276 6.67 14.28 12.97
N ALA A 277 7.21 15.46 12.69
CA ALA A 277 6.41 16.68 12.48
C ALA A 277 5.47 16.54 11.27
N CYS A 278 5.96 16.00 10.15
CA CYS A 278 5.14 15.74 8.96
C CYS A 278 4.00 14.75 9.28
N THR A 279 4.29 13.71 10.05
CA THR A 279 3.29 12.71 10.47
C THR A 279 2.20 13.35 11.32
N VAL A 280 2.56 14.19 12.30
CA VAL A 280 1.58 14.94 13.12
C VAL A 280 0.68 15.81 12.25
N MET A 281 1.27 16.56 11.32
CA MET A 281 0.51 17.40 10.39
C MET A 281 -0.43 16.59 9.51
N ALA A 282 0.06 15.49 8.94
CA ALA A 282 -0.75 14.60 8.12
C ALA A 282 -1.92 14.02 8.93
N VAL A 283 -1.74 13.65 10.20
CA VAL A 283 -2.83 13.20 11.09
C VAL A 283 -3.87 14.31 11.27
N VAL A 284 -3.44 15.55 11.52
CA VAL A 284 -4.35 16.70 11.70
C VAL A 284 -5.14 16.97 10.42
N ILE A 285 -4.47 17.05 9.26
CA ILE A 285 -5.13 17.30 7.97
C ILE A 285 -6.13 16.19 7.66
N THR A 286 -5.73 14.92 7.87
CA THR A 286 -6.62 13.77 7.66
C THR A 286 -7.84 13.85 8.57
N GLY A 287 -7.65 14.20 9.85
CA GLY A 287 -8.75 14.39 10.80
C GLY A 287 -9.72 15.49 10.36
N ILE A 288 -9.21 16.63 9.87
CA ILE A 288 -10.05 17.72 9.36
C ILE A 288 -10.86 17.27 8.15
N LEU A 289 -10.25 16.57 7.19
CA LEU A 289 -10.94 16.08 5.99
C LEU A 289 -12.01 15.04 6.34
N ILE A 290 -11.75 14.17 7.31
CA ILE A 290 -12.73 13.20 7.81
C ILE A 290 -13.93 13.92 8.43
N LEU A 291 -13.71 14.98 9.21
CA LEU A 291 -14.78 15.76 9.85
C LEU A 291 -15.66 16.52 8.85
N GLN A 292 -15.21 16.73 7.62
CA GLN A 292 -15.99 17.42 6.59
C GLN A 292 -17.05 16.53 5.93
N TRP A 293 -17.03 15.21 6.13
CA TRP A 293 -18.03 14.25 5.63
C TRP A 293 -18.38 14.40 4.13
N ASN A 294 -17.40 14.75 3.30
CA ASN A 294 -17.60 14.97 1.86
C ASN A 294 -16.96 13.84 1.05
N ALA A 295 -17.76 13.21 0.19
CA ALA A 295 -17.35 12.06 -0.62
C ALA A 295 -16.22 12.38 -1.61
N ILE A 296 -16.06 13.65 -2.01
CA ILE A 296 -14.97 14.10 -2.88
C ILE A 296 -13.60 13.82 -2.24
N PHE A 297 -13.52 13.87 -0.91
CA PHE A 297 -12.26 13.70 -0.19
C PHE A 297 -11.91 12.25 0.13
N TYR A 298 -12.75 11.26 -0.17
CA TYR A 298 -12.45 9.87 0.20
C TYR A 298 -11.14 9.34 -0.40
N ASN A 299 -10.86 9.67 -1.66
CA ASN A 299 -9.58 9.30 -2.30
C ASN A 299 -8.39 10.00 -1.64
N ILE A 300 -8.55 11.27 -1.26
CA ILE A 300 -7.51 12.06 -0.60
C ILE A 300 -7.25 11.53 0.82
N ILE A 301 -8.31 11.17 1.55
CA ILE A 301 -8.24 10.55 2.88
C ILE A 301 -7.53 9.19 2.78
N ALA A 302 -7.87 8.36 1.80
CA ALA A 302 -7.21 7.06 1.59
C ALA A 302 -5.72 7.21 1.22
N ALA A 303 -5.35 8.21 0.41
CA ALA A 303 -3.96 8.56 0.10
C ALA A 303 -3.19 8.95 1.37
N LEU A 304 -3.75 9.85 2.16
CA LEU A 304 -3.16 10.36 3.40
C LEU A 304 -3.00 9.26 4.46
N ILE A 305 -4.02 8.41 4.63
CA ILE A 305 -3.95 7.26 5.53
C ILE A 305 -2.84 6.31 5.10
N SER A 306 -2.70 6.01 3.80
CA SER A 306 -1.62 5.16 3.28
C SER A 306 -0.24 5.74 3.62
N LEU A 307 -0.06 7.05 3.44
CA LEU A 307 1.19 7.74 3.77
C LEU A 307 1.47 7.75 5.28
N LEU A 308 0.44 7.93 6.10
CA LEU A 308 0.53 7.88 7.56
C LEU A 308 0.93 6.48 8.04
N LEU A 309 0.34 5.43 7.49
CA LEU A 309 0.68 4.04 7.80
C LEU A 309 2.17 3.77 7.51
N LEU A 310 2.68 4.19 6.35
CA LEU A 310 4.10 4.08 6.03
C LEU A 310 4.98 4.90 6.98
N SER A 311 4.57 6.12 7.31
CA SER A 311 5.32 7.00 8.23
C SER A 311 5.41 6.40 9.63
N PHE A 312 4.31 5.84 10.16
CA PHE A 312 4.32 5.14 11.45
C PHE A 312 5.18 3.87 11.42
N LEU A 313 5.17 3.11 10.32
CA LEU A 313 6.05 1.95 10.17
C LEU A 313 7.53 2.35 10.25
N ILE A 314 7.93 3.40 9.51
CA ILE A 314 9.31 3.92 9.52
C ILE A 314 9.67 4.47 10.90
N LEU A 315 8.83 5.36 11.45
CA LEU A 315 9.09 5.99 12.73
C LEU A 315 9.16 4.95 13.85
N SER A 316 8.37 3.88 13.80
CA SER A 316 8.35 2.82 14.81
C SER A 316 9.65 2.00 14.87
N SER A 317 10.55 2.13 13.90
CA SER A 317 11.76 1.32 13.82
C SER A 317 12.72 1.55 15.00
N LYS A 318 13.22 0.47 15.60
CA LYS A 318 14.22 0.48 16.68
C LYS A 318 15.49 1.22 16.31
N MET A 319 15.89 1.18 15.03
CA MET A 319 17.11 1.86 14.56
C MET A 319 17.11 3.36 14.85
N ASN A 320 15.93 3.99 14.89
CA ASN A 320 15.77 5.42 15.14
C ASN A 320 15.97 5.81 16.62
N TYR A 321 16.02 4.84 17.54
CA TYR A 321 16.02 5.06 18.99
C TYR A 321 17.14 4.35 19.74
N ARG A 322 18.25 4.05 19.06
CA ARG A 322 19.39 3.30 19.61
C ARG A 322 19.86 3.75 21.01
N TYR A 323 19.65 5.04 21.35
CA TYR A 323 20.07 5.65 22.61
C TYR A 323 18.90 6.20 23.48
N SER A 324 17.64 5.99 23.09
CA SER A 324 16.47 6.52 23.83
C SER A 324 15.24 5.61 23.70
N TYR A 325 15.20 4.55 24.51
CA TYR A 325 14.11 3.56 24.48
C TYR A 325 12.75 4.10 24.96
N LYS A 326 12.72 5.19 25.76
CA LYS A 326 11.46 5.81 26.22
C LYS A 326 10.56 6.25 25.05
N ASN A 327 11.16 6.90 24.05
CA ASN A 327 10.45 7.30 22.83
C ASN A 327 10.03 6.09 21.98
N TYR A 328 10.87 5.05 21.94
CA TYR A 328 10.55 3.83 21.20
C TYR A 328 9.27 3.18 21.71
N TYR A 329 9.15 2.96 23.03
CA TYR A 329 7.95 2.35 23.62
C TYR A 329 6.71 3.24 23.48
N TYR A 330 6.86 4.55 23.72
CA TYR A 330 5.77 5.51 23.51
C TYR A 330 5.24 5.45 22.08
N LEU A 331 6.14 5.44 21.09
CA LEU A 331 5.74 5.40 19.70
C LEU A 331 5.13 4.05 19.29
N GLN A 332 5.56 2.92 19.87
CA GLN A 332 4.88 1.64 19.62
C GLN A 332 3.43 1.68 20.07
N PHE A 333 3.18 2.23 21.26
CA PHE A 333 1.84 2.38 21.79
C PHE A 333 0.98 3.28 20.88
N VAL A 334 1.50 4.44 20.48
CA VAL A 334 0.80 5.35 19.55
C VAL A 334 0.56 4.70 18.19
N ALA A 335 1.52 3.95 17.64
CA ALA A 335 1.37 3.26 16.36
C ALA A 335 0.28 2.18 16.40
N VAL A 336 0.19 1.40 17.48
CA VAL A 336 -0.86 0.40 17.67
C VAL A 336 -2.24 1.07 17.78
N LEU A 337 -2.35 2.14 18.57
CA LEU A 337 -3.59 2.92 18.66
C LEU A 337 -4.00 3.49 17.29
N PHE A 338 -3.05 4.01 16.53
CA PHE A 338 -3.30 4.55 15.19
C PHE A 338 -3.79 3.45 14.23
N LEU A 339 -3.11 2.31 14.18
CA LEU A 339 -3.52 1.17 13.34
C LEU A 339 -4.93 0.67 13.68
N ALA A 340 -5.25 0.56 14.97
CA ALA A 340 -6.58 0.18 15.43
C ALA A 340 -7.64 1.23 15.02
N ALA A 341 -7.34 2.52 15.19
CA ALA A 341 -8.25 3.61 14.83
C ALA A 341 -8.54 3.64 13.31
N VAL A 342 -7.52 3.46 12.47
CA VAL A 342 -7.67 3.40 11.01
C VAL A 342 -8.50 2.20 10.60
N PHE A 343 -8.26 1.03 11.19
CA PHE A 343 -9.04 -0.17 10.91
C PHE A 343 -10.53 0.01 11.27
N LEU A 344 -10.82 0.55 12.46
CA LEU A 344 -12.19 0.83 12.91
C LEU A 344 -12.87 1.89 12.02
N TYR A 345 -12.14 2.93 11.63
CA TYR A 345 -12.65 3.95 10.70
C TYR A 345 -13.03 3.35 9.35
N GLY A 346 -12.13 2.56 8.75
CA GLY A 346 -12.39 1.89 7.47
C GLY A 346 -13.61 0.97 7.54
N PHE A 347 -13.75 0.22 8.64
CA PHE A 347 -14.89 -0.68 8.87
C PHE A 347 -16.20 0.10 9.00
N ARG A 348 -16.22 1.21 9.75
CA ARG A 348 -17.43 2.01 9.98
C ARG A 348 -17.96 2.72 8.71
N ILE A 349 -17.07 3.14 7.82
CA ILE A 349 -17.44 3.82 6.57
C ILE A 349 -17.56 2.83 5.40
N HIS A 350 -17.31 1.54 5.63
CA HIS A 350 -17.31 0.49 4.61
C HIS A 350 -16.36 0.77 3.43
N LEU A 351 -15.26 1.49 3.69
CA LEU A 351 -14.23 1.76 2.70
C LEU A 351 -13.22 0.62 2.69
N ASN A 352 -13.42 -0.33 1.78
CA ASN A 352 -12.57 -1.51 1.62
C ASN A 352 -11.09 -1.15 1.55
N GLU A 353 -10.72 -0.17 0.73
CA GLU A 353 -9.33 0.24 0.49
C GLU A 353 -8.59 0.58 1.79
N ILE A 354 -9.24 1.29 2.71
CA ILE A 354 -8.67 1.69 3.99
C ILE A 354 -8.50 0.48 4.92
N ILE A 355 -9.49 -0.42 4.95
CA ILE A 355 -9.40 -1.66 5.72
C ILE A 355 -8.23 -2.50 5.22
N TRP A 356 -8.06 -2.58 3.90
CA TRP A 356 -6.97 -3.28 3.23
C TRP A 356 -5.60 -2.72 3.61
N PHE A 357 -5.41 -1.40 3.50
CA PHE A 357 -4.16 -0.78 3.89
C PHE A 357 -3.85 -0.96 5.38
N ALA A 358 -4.86 -0.89 6.26
CA ALA A 358 -4.70 -1.10 7.69
C ALA A 358 -4.23 -2.53 8.03
N LEU A 359 -4.82 -3.56 7.39
CA LEU A 359 -4.43 -4.96 7.59
C LEU A 359 -3.01 -5.25 7.10
N ILE A 360 -2.64 -4.73 5.92
CA ILE A 360 -1.29 -4.86 5.36
C ILE A 360 -0.28 -4.16 6.28
N ALA A 361 -0.55 -2.91 6.68
CA ALA A 361 0.33 -2.16 7.56
C ALA A 361 0.49 -2.84 8.93
N THR A 362 -0.59 -3.38 9.50
CA THR A 362 -0.54 -4.14 10.74
C THR A 362 0.33 -5.39 10.60
N SER A 363 0.20 -6.12 9.49
CA SER A 363 1.03 -7.29 9.20
C SER A 363 2.51 -6.93 9.10
N ILE A 364 2.84 -5.87 8.35
CA ILE A 364 4.21 -5.36 8.22
C ILE A 364 4.75 -4.90 9.58
N PHE A 365 3.93 -4.21 10.38
CA PHE A 365 4.31 -3.76 11.72
C PHE A 365 4.70 -4.95 12.60
N VAL A 366 3.88 -6.00 12.65
CA VAL A 366 4.18 -7.23 13.42
C VAL A 366 5.47 -7.89 12.93
N ILE A 367 5.68 -7.98 11.62
CA ILE A 367 6.93 -8.51 11.04
C ILE A 367 8.15 -7.70 11.48
N ILE A 368 8.07 -6.37 11.42
CA ILE A 368 9.15 -5.47 11.88
C ILE A 368 9.41 -5.71 13.37
N LYS A 369 8.37 -5.74 14.21
CA LYS A 369 8.52 -5.97 15.66
C LYS A 369 9.12 -7.34 15.97
N TYR A 370 8.71 -8.38 15.25
CA TYR A 370 9.29 -9.72 15.39
C TYR A 370 10.80 -9.71 15.12
N MET A 371 11.22 -9.06 14.03
CA MET A 371 12.64 -8.91 13.69
C MET A 371 13.39 -8.07 14.73
N GLU A 372 12.78 -7.02 15.28
CA GLU A 372 13.38 -6.18 16.32
C GLU A 372 13.53 -6.89 17.67
N ILE A 373 12.53 -7.65 18.11
CA ILE A 373 12.57 -8.41 19.36
C ILE A 373 13.73 -9.40 19.32
N ILE A 374 13.87 -10.14 18.22
CA ILE A 374 14.96 -11.11 18.04
C ILE A 374 16.34 -10.42 18.01
N SER A 375 16.42 -9.16 17.57
CA SER A 375 17.67 -8.37 17.60
C SER A 375 18.14 -7.99 19.01
N PHE A 376 17.28 -8.06 20.04
CA PHE A 376 17.70 -7.81 21.42
C PHE A 376 18.47 -8.99 22.03
N PHE A 377 18.31 -10.20 21.49
CA PHE A 377 18.86 -11.43 22.08
C PHE A 377 20.10 -11.99 21.34
N SER A 378 20.47 -11.47 20.16
CA SER A 378 21.61 -12.00 19.39
C SER A 378 22.14 -11.02 18.33
N ASP A 379 23.47 -10.87 18.23
CA ASP A 379 24.14 -10.08 17.21
C ASP A 379 23.93 -10.65 15.80
N TRP A 380 23.24 -9.87 14.97
CA TRP A 380 22.45 -10.31 13.82
C TRP A 380 23.23 -10.63 12.53
N LYS A 381 24.47 -10.15 12.38
CA LYS A 381 25.09 -9.99 11.06
C LYS A 381 25.84 -11.21 10.51
N ARG A 382 26.02 -12.32 11.23
CA ARG A 382 26.78 -13.49 10.72
C ARG A 382 26.28 -14.83 11.27
N GLY A 383 25.98 -15.80 10.38
CA GLY A 383 25.90 -17.23 10.71
C GLY A 383 24.66 -18.01 10.23
N LYS A 384 24.68 -19.34 10.49
CA LYS A 384 23.60 -20.33 10.24
C LYS A 384 22.25 -19.98 10.90
N THR A 385 22.24 -19.04 11.84
CA THR A 385 21.08 -18.51 12.55
C THR A 385 20.14 -17.65 11.68
N TRP A 386 20.56 -17.20 10.49
CA TRP A 386 19.70 -16.42 9.59
C TRP A 386 18.58 -17.25 8.94
N ALA A 387 18.85 -18.51 8.58
CA ALA A 387 17.86 -19.41 7.98
C ALA A 387 16.72 -19.76 8.95
N TRP A 388 17.06 -20.04 10.22
CA TRP A 388 16.07 -20.30 11.28
C TRP A 388 15.20 -19.07 11.58
N LYS A 389 15.73 -17.85 11.44
CA LYS A 389 14.96 -16.60 11.59
C LYS A 389 13.92 -16.42 10.48
N LEU A 390 14.27 -16.75 9.24
CA LEU A 390 13.34 -16.71 8.10
C LEU A 390 12.27 -17.79 8.20
N LEU A 391 12.62 -18.96 8.74
CA LEU A 391 11.66 -20.02 9.02
C LEU A 391 10.67 -19.60 10.12
N GLY A 392 11.14 -18.95 11.18
CA GLY A 392 10.25 -18.37 12.19
C GLY A 392 9.39 -17.21 11.66
N LEU A 393 9.91 -16.39 10.73
CA LEU A 393 9.10 -15.38 10.04
C LEU A 393 7.98 -16.04 9.20
N ALA A 394 8.29 -17.13 8.49
CA ALA A 394 7.30 -17.88 7.72
C ALA A 394 6.20 -18.46 8.62
N VAL A 395 6.55 -18.99 9.79
CA VAL A 395 5.57 -19.46 10.79
C VAL A 395 4.72 -18.31 11.32
N LEU A 396 5.32 -17.15 11.61
CA LEU A 396 4.59 -15.97 12.07
C LEU A 396 3.61 -15.46 11.00
N LEU A 397 4.02 -15.40 9.73
CA LEU A 397 3.16 -15.06 8.60
C LEU A 397 2.00 -16.05 8.46
N TRP A 398 2.27 -17.34 8.67
CA TRP A 398 1.24 -18.38 8.64
C TRP A 398 0.21 -18.23 9.77
N ILE A 399 0.67 -17.95 11.00
CA ILE A 399 -0.21 -17.67 12.16
C ILE A 399 -1.04 -16.41 11.92
N LEU A 400 -0.46 -15.33 11.39
CA LEU A 400 -1.19 -14.12 11.04
C LEU A 400 -2.28 -14.41 10.01
N GLY A 401 -1.96 -15.19 8.96
CA GLY A 401 -2.95 -15.62 7.97
C GLY A 401 -4.11 -16.41 8.59
N LYS A 402 -3.81 -17.35 9.50
CA LYS A 402 -4.85 -18.09 10.25
C LYS A 402 -5.67 -17.18 11.16
N GLY A 403 -5.04 -16.21 11.81
CA GLY A 403 -5.70 -15.20 12.63
C GLY A 403 -6.68 -14.34 11.84
N PHE A 404 -6.29 -13.86 10.66
CA PHE A 404 -7.19 -13.10 9.78
C PHE A 404 -8.38 -13.92 9.32
N LEU A 405 -8.19 -15.20 8.98
CA LEU A 405 -9.29 -16.10 8.64
C LEU A 405 -10.25 -16.34 9.81
N TYR A 406 -9.73 -16.44 11.04
CA TYR A 406 -10.55 -16.61 12.24
C TYR A 406 -11.37 -15.35 12.56
N VAL A 407 -10.72 -14.18 12.54
CA VAL A 407 -11.39 -12.89 12.82
C VAL A 407 -12.41 -12.54 11.74
N SER A 408 -12.10 -12.81 10.47
CA SER A 408 -13.07 -12.61 9.39
C SER A 408 -14.27 -13.53 9.55
N ALA A 409 -14.06 -14.83 9.85
CA ALA A 409 -15.16 -15.75 10.10
C ALA A 409 -16.08 -15.28 11.23
N LEU A 410 -15.52 -14.72 12.31
CA LEU A 410 -16.29 -14.25 13.46
C LEU A 410 -17.08 -12.96 13.15
N LEU A 411 -16.47 -12.03 12.41
CA LEU A 411 -17.12 -10.78 11.98
C LEU A 411 -18.21 -11.02 10.92
N PHE A 412 -18.08 -12.04 10.08
CA PHE A 412 -19.07 -12.37 9.05
C PHE A 412 -20.13 -13.39 9.50
N SER A 413 -19.92 -14.07 10.63
CA SER A 413 -20.91 -14.98 11.24
C SER A 413 -21.93 -14.27 12.16
N SER A 414 -21.68 -13.01 12.51
CA SER A 414 -22.62 -12.15 13.25
C SER A 414 -23.46 -11.32 12.27
#